data_AF-A0A812QWR5-F1
#
_entry.id   AF-A0A812QWR5-F1
#
_cell.length_a   1.000
_cell.length_b   1.000
_cell.length_c   1.000
_cell.angle_alpha   90.00
_cell.angle_beta   90.00
_cell.angle_gamma   90.00
#
_symmetry.space_group_name_H-M   'P 1'
#
loop_
_entity.id
_entity.type
_entity.pdbx_description
1 polymer ?
#
loop_
_entity_poly.entity_id
_entity_poly.type
_entity_poly.pdbx_seq_one_letter_code
_entity_poly.pdbx_strand_id
1 'polypeptide(L)'
;MIPLWPGTARSKADECFVASSEEQSEEANGKGVVHGLDPRHLSLECALELQDVAARRGVLIFPRLPNLTGAELLQISQRFGSGEVVSRHVAHPESPEEEILRLSNQAAHGVVGVGPQWHHDGSTERRVFSHLLFHAQQMPATGGETDFADLDKYKRTC
;
A
#
# COMPACT_ATOMS: atom_id res chain seq x y z
N MET A 1 -31.54 13.51 -42.87
CA MET A 1 -30.23 12.96 -43.27
C MET A 1 -29.15 13.81 -42.60
N ILE A 2 -28.74 13.40 -41.40
CA ILE A 2 -27.56 13.86 -40.65
C ILE A 2 -27.10 12.60 -39.87
N PRO A 3 -25.88 12.07 -40.07
CA PRO A 3 -25.36 10.96 -39.28
C PRO A 3 -24.62 11.48 -38.03
N LEU A 4 -23.92 10.59 -37.32
CA LEU A 4 -23.04 10.77 -36.13
C LEU A 4 -23.76 10.34 -34.82
N TRP A 5 -23.29 9.42 -33.99
CA TRP A 5 -22.08 8.58 -33.90
C TRP A 5 -22.44 7.45 -32.89
N PRO A 6 -22.14 6.16 -33.13
CA PRO A 6 -22.42 5.14 -32.12
C PRO A 6 -21.41 5.30 -30.98
N GLY A 7 -21.92 5.53 -29.77
CA GLY A 7 -21.13 5.60 -28.55
C GLY A 7 -20.23 4.38 -28.43
N THR A 8 -18.93 4.63 -28.27
CA THR A 8 -17.98 3.63 -27.84
C THR A 8 -18.39 3.17 -26.45
N ALA A 9 -18.92 1.95 -26.37
CA ALA A 9 -19.09 1.25 -25.10
C ALA A 9 -17.72 1.16 -24.43
N ARG A 10 -17.51 1.90 -23.35
CA ARG A 10 -16.33 1.70 -22.49
C ARG A 10 -16.44 0.30 -21.90
N SER A 11 -15.35 -0.45 -22.00
CA SER A 11 -15.26 -1.76 -21.37
C SER A 11 -15.33 -1.58 -19.85
N LYS A 12 -15.99 -2.50 -19.14
CA LYS A 12 -16.05 -2.50 -17.66
C LYS A 12 -14.68 -2.65 -16.97
N ALA A 13 -13.58 -2.75 -17.72
CA ALA A 13 -12.24 -2.93 -17.18
C ALA A 13 -11.52 -1.61 -16.86
N ASP A 14 -12.05 -0.45 -17.27
CA ASP A 14 -11.34 0.83 -17.22
C ASP A 14 -11.86 1.81 -16.16
N GLU A 15 -12.90 1.46 -15.40
CA GLU A 15 -13.38 2.33 -14.32
C GLU A 15 -12.73 1.92 -13.01
N CYS A 16 -11.68 2.65 -12.61
CA CYS A 16 -11.30 2.75 -11.21
C CYS A 16 -12.43 3.49 -10.49
N PHE A 17 -13.51 2.78 -10.19
CA PHE A 17 -14.55 3.32 -9.33
C PHE A 17 -14.06 3.15 -7.89
N VAL A 18 -13.15 4.02 -7.45
CA VAL A 18 -13.01 4.26 -6.02
C VAL A 18 -14.32 4.91 -5.62
N ALA A 19 -15.27 4.12 -5.11
CA ALA A 19 -16.58 4.60 -4.73
C ALA A 19 -16.43 5.82 -3.80
N SER A 20 -16.59 7.02 -4.37
CA SER A 20 -16.84 8.24 -3.64
C SER A 20 -18.33 8.27 -3.32
N SER A 21 -18.76 7.30 -2.53
CA SER A 21 -20.07 7.35 -1.89
C SER A 21 -19.85 7.07 -0.43
N GLU A 22 -20.26 8.03 0.39
CA GLU A 22 -20.25 8.11 1.85
C GLU A 22 -21.01 6.96 2.56
N GLU A 23 -21.03 5.75 2.02
CA GLU A 23 -21.88 4.66 2.49
C GLU A 23 -21.15 3.32 2.46
N GLN A 24 -20.25 3.16 3.44
CA GLN A 24 -20.17 1.99 4.33
C GLN A 24 -19.08 2.26 5.39
N SER A 25 -19.54 2.86 6.48
CA SER A 25 -18.86 3.06 7.77
C SER A 25 -18.02 1.85 8.17
N GLU A 26 -16.77 2.01 8.59
CA GLU A 26 -16.46 2.48 9.95
C GLU A 26 -15.35 3.54 10.00
N GLU A 27 -15.75 4.67 10.56
CA GLU A 27 -14.89 5.66 11.16
C GLU A 27 -14.19 5.05 12.38
N ALA A 28 -12.96 4.58 12.20
CA ALA A 28 -12.03 4.37 13.29
C ALA A 28 -10.59 4.53 12.77
N ASN A 29 -9.92 5.61 13.17
CA ASN A 29 -8.46 5.70 13.15
C ASN A 29 -7.71 5.82 11.80
N GLY A 30 -8.22 6.59 10.83
CA GLY A 30 -7.39 7.03 9.69
C GLY A 30 -6.73 5.87 8.93
N LYS A 31 -7.54 4.92 8.46
CA LYS A 31 -7.16 3.87 7.51
C LYS A 31 -8.28 3.77 6.47
N GLY A 32 -7.94 3.49 5.22
CA GLY A 32 -8.89 3.22 4.12
C GLY A 32 -8.84 1.77 3.70
N VAL A 33 -9.99 1.12 3.51
CA VAL A 33 -10.06 -0.26 3.00
C VAL A 33 -10.51 -0.22 1.54
N VAL A 34 -9.75 -0.87 0.66
CA VAL A 34 -9.98 -0.88 -0.79
C VAL A 34 -10.57 -2.22 -1.21
N HIS A 35 -11.82 -2.22 -1.67
CA HIS A 35 -12.51 -3.44 -2.12
C HIS A 35 -12.62 -3.48 -3.65
N GLY A 36 -12.60 -4.70 -4.21
CA GLY A 36 -12.86 -4.93 -5.63
C GLY A 36 -11.73 -4.54 -6.59
N LEU A 37 -10.61 -4.02 -6.07
CA LEU A 37 -9.42 -3.69 -6.87
C LEU A 37 -8.28 -4.65 -6.56
N ASP A 38 -7.65 -5.15 -7.63
CA ASP A 38 -6.41 -5.90 -7.56
C ASP A 38 -5.22 -4.95 -7.82
N PRO A 39 -4.34 -4.70 -6.83
CA PRO A 39 -3.26 -3.74 -6.97
C PRO A 39 -2.24 -4.14 -8.05
N ARG A 40 -2.22 -5.40 -8.50
CA ARG A 40 -1.34 -5.88 -9.59
C ARG A 40 -1.73 -5.27 -10.95
N HIS A 41 -2.99 -4.87 -11.10
CA HIS A 41 -3.59 -4.49 -12.38
C HIS A 41 -4.09 -3.03 -12.42
N LEU A 42 -3.62 -2.18 -11.51
CA LEU A 42 -4.04 -0.77 -11.49
C LEU A 42 -3.63 -0.05 -12.78
N SER A 43 -4.56 0.74 -13.33
CA SER A 43 -4.22 1.77 -14.30
C SER A 43 -3.40 2.89 -13.62
N LEU A 44 -2.73 3.71 -14.43
CA LEU A 44 -2.01 4.88 -13.91
C LEU A 44 -2.94 5.84 -13.16
N GLU A 45 -4.12 6.11 -13.73
CA GLU A 45 -5.15 6.95 -13.12
C GLU A 45 -5.59 6.40 -11.76
N CYS A 46 -5.87 5.11 -11.68
CA CYS A 46 -6.26 4.45 -10.44
C CYS A 46 -5.17 4.52 -9.37
N ALA A 47 -3.90 4.32 -9.77
CA ALA A 47 -2.78 4.43 -8.86
C ALA A 47 -2.59 5.86 -8.34
N LEU A 48 -2.84 6.89 -9.17
CA LEU A 48 -2.79 8.29 -8.74
C LEU A 48 -3.93 8.64 -7.77
N GLU A 49 -5.14 8.18 -8.04
CA GLU A 49 -6.27 8.36 -7.13
C GLU A 49 -6.03 7.68 -5.78
N LEU A 50 -5.53 6.44 -5.79
CA LEU A 50 -5.19 5.72 -4.56
C LEU A 50 -4.08 6.41 -3.77
N GLN A 51 -3.10 7.03 -4.43
CA GLN A 51 -2.07 7.83 -3.75
C GLN A 51 -2.67 9.06 -3.05
N ASP A 52 -3.59 9.75 -3.71
CA ASP A 52 -4.29 10.90 -3.13
C ASP A 52 -5.20 10.49 -1.94
N VAL A 53 -5.86 9.33 -2.04
CA VAL A 53 -6.59 8.75 -0.90
C VAL A 53 -5.62 8.35 0.22
N ALA A 54 -4.49 7.71 -0.09
CA ALA A 54 -3.47 7.34 0.90
C ALA A 54 -2.91 8.56 1.63
N ALA A 55 -2.66 9.67 0.92
CA ALA A 55 -2.19 10.92 1.53
C ALA A 55 -3.20 11.50 2.53
N ARG A 56 -4.51 11.37 2.28
CA ARG A 56 -5.57 11.84 3.20
C ARG A 56 -5.87 10.85 4.33
N ARG A 57 -5.75 9.56 4.05
CA ARG A 57 -6.15 8.49 4.96
C ARG A 57 -4.98 7.89 5.72
N GLY A 58 -3.73 8.19 5.40
CA GLY A 58 -2.52 7.63 6.01
C GLY A 58 -2.21 6.19 5.57
N VAL A 59 -3.16 5.26 5.71
CA VAL A 59 -2.96 3.84 5.39
C VAL A 59 -4.06 3.33 4.48
N LEU A 60 -3.70 2.56 3.46
CA LEU A 60 -4.64 1.78 2.64
C LEU A 60 -4.46 0.28 2.86
N ILE A 61 -5.57 -0.43 2.98
CA ILE A 61 -5.63 -1.88 3.18
C ILE A 61 -6.34 -2.50 1.98
N PHE A 62 -5.69 -3.44 1.32
CA PHE A 62 -6.29 -4.30 0.29
C PHE A 62 -6.57 -5.68 0.91
N PRO A 63 -7.80 -5.93 1.41
CA PRO A 63 -8.10 -7.17 2.09
C PRO A 63 -8.30 -8.32 1.09
N ARG A 64 -7.99 -9.54 1.54
CA ARG A 64 -8.27 -10.80 0.81
C ARG A 64 -7.55 -10.90 -0.54
N LEU A 65 -6.34 -10.35 -0.65
CA LEU A 65 -5.44 -10.67 -1.75
C LEU A 65 -4.89 -12.10 -1.59
N PRO A 66 -4.64 -12.81 -2.71
CA PRO A 66 -3.84 -14.01 -2.65
C PRO A 66 -2.41 -13.69 -2.19
N ASN A 67 -1.66 -14.71 -1.77
CA ASN A 67 -0.24 -14.54 -1.49
C ASN A 67 0.49 -14.05 -2.74
N LEU A 68 1.08 -12.86 -2.64
CA LEU A 68 1.88 -12.26 -3.69
C LEU A 68 3.28 -12.87 -3.72
N THR A 69 3.80 -13.07 -4.93
CA THR A 69 5.23 -13.32 -5.17
C THR A 69 6.06 -12.06 -4.91
N GLY A 70 7.38 -12.22 -4.78
CA GLY A 70 8.31 -11.08 -4.65
C GLY A 70 8.19 -10.11 -5.83
N ALA A 71 8.26 -10.65 -7.06
CA ALA A 71 8.07 -9.89 -8.28
C ALA A 71 6.73 -9.13 -8.35
N GLU A 72 5.61 -9.75 -7.95
CA GLU A 72 4.32 -9.05 -7.89
C GLU A 72 4.33 -7.91 -6.86
N LEU A 73 4.94 -8.11 -5.69
CA LEU A 73 5.05 -7.07 -4.67
C LEU A 73 5.90 -5.89 -5.15
N LEU A 74 7.00 -6.16 -5.86
CA LEU A 74 7.80 -5.11 -6.50
C LEU A 74 7.02 -4.39 -7.59
N GLN A 75 6.32 -5.13 -8.45
CA GLN A 75 5.49 -4.55 -9.51
C GLN A 75 4.42 -3.61 -8.93
N ILE A 76 3.75 -4.01 -7.85
CA ILE A 76 2.78 -3.16 -7.16
C ILE A 76 3.48 -1.93 -6.60
N SER A 77 4.61 -2.09 -5.89
CA SER A 77 5.36 -0.99 -5.27
C SER A 77 5.77 0.07 -6.30
N GLN A 78 6.17 -0.35 -7.51
CA GLN A 78 6.56 0.53 -8.61
C GLN A 78 5.39 1.39 -9.17
N ARG A 79 4.14 1.11 -8.80
CA ARG A 79 2.98 1.92 -9.22
C ARG A 79 2.75 3.13 -8.32
N PHE A 80 3.41 3.18 -7.17
CA PHE A 80 3.27 4.26 -6.19
C PHE A 80 4.54 5.14 -6.17
N GLY A 81 4.36 6.43 -5.89
CA GLY A 81 5.46 7.40 -5.87
C GLY A 81 6.12 7.58 -7.24
N SER A 82 7.45 7.61 -7.25
CA SER A 82 8.26 7.76 -8.48
C SER A 82 8.42 6.46 -9.28
N GLY A 83 7.93 5.33 -8.75
CA GLY A 83 8.18 4.00 -9.27
C GLY A 83 9.58 3.43 -8.97
N GLU A 84 10.43 4.18 -8.27
CA GLU A 84 11.70 3.68 -7.75
C GLU A 84 11.46 2.93 -6.43
N VAL A 85 11.89 1.66 -6.36
CA VAL A 85 11.87 0.88 -5.12
C VAL A 85 13.25 0.96 -4.49
N VAL A 86 13.33 1.52 -3.28
CA VAL A 86 14.58 1.68 -2.55
C VAL A 86 14.53 0.84 -1.29
N SER A 87 15.58 0.05 -1.08
CA SER A 87 15.82 -0.69 0.14
C SER A 87 17.16 -0.30 0.76
N ARG A 88 17.18 -0.19 2.09
CA ARG A 88 18.39 0.07 2.90
C ARG A 88 18.62 -1.01 3.96
N HIS A 89 17.87 -2.09 3.91
CA HIS A 89 17.94 -3.15 4.89
C HIS A 89 18.94 -4.23 4.47
N VAL A 90 19.33 -5.07 5.44
CA VAL A 90 20.02 -6.32 5.12
C VAL A 90 19.03 -7.25 4.43
N ALA A 91 19.38 -7.75 3.25
CA ALA A 91 18.59 -8.80 2.59
C ALA A 91 18.78 -10.12 3.34
N HIS A 92 17.69 -10.70 3.81
CA HIS A 92 17.73 -12.03 4.41
C HIS A 92 17.82 -13.09 3.30
N PRO A 93 18.52 -14.23 3.47
CA PRO A 93 18.63 -15.24 2.41
C PRO A 93 17.30 -15.81 1.90
N GLU A 94 16.25 -15.79 2.73
CA GLU A 94 14.88 -16.17 2.33
C GLU A 94 13.99 -14.99 1.88
N SER A 95 14.54 -13.77 1.78
CA SER A 95 13.83 -12.67 1.13
C SER A 95 13.56 -13.07 -0.33
N PRO A 96 12.32 -12.86 -0.83
CA PRO A 96 11.98 -13.26 -2.18
C PRO A 96 12.68 -12.41 -3.25
N GLU A 97 13.05 -11.17 -2.91
CA GLU A 97 13.84 -10.25 -3.73
C GLU A 97 14.75 -9.43 -2.78
N GLU A 98 15.87 -8.89 -3.27
CA GLU A 98 16.84 -8.14 -2.45
C GLU A 98 16.24 -6.86 -1.86
N GLU A 99 15.31 -6.22 -2.58
CA GLU A 99 14.61 -5.00 -2.15
C GLU A 99 13.51 -5.26 -1.11
N ILE A 100 13.19 -6.53 -0.80
CA ILE A 100 12.10 -6.88 0.11
C ILE A 100 12.65 -7.23 1.50
N LEU A 101 12.25 -6.45 2.50
CA LEU A 101 12.52 -6.76 3.90
C LEU A 101 11.59 -7.89 4.35
N ARG A 102 12.16 -9.07 4.56
CA ARG A 102 11.40 -10.19 5.11
C ARG A 102 11.39 -10.15 6.63
N LEU A 103 10.22 -9.89 7.21
CA LEU A 103 10.00 -9.94 8.65
C LEU A 103 9.51 -11.31 9.08
N SER A 104 10.05 -11.83 10.19
CA SER A 104 9.64 -13.11 10.75
C SER A 104 9.82 -13.11 12.27
N ASN A 105 9.08 -13.97 12.96
CA ASN A 105 9.34 -14.30 14.37
C ASN A 105 10.35 -15.47 14.53
N GLN A 106 10.84 -16.01 13.42
CA GLN A 106 11.87 -17.05 13.36
C GLN A 106 13.04 -16.53 12.54
N ALA A 107 14.22 -16.42 13.16
CA ALA A 107 15.42 -15.88 12.54
C ALA A 107 15.90 -16.66 11.30
N ALA A 108 15.51 -17.94 11.18
CA ALA A 108 15.78 -18.75 9.99
C ALA A 108 14.98 -18.29 8.75
N HIS A 109 13.89 -17.55 8.97
CA HIS A 109 12.92 -17.19 7.94
C HIS A 109 12.76 -15.68 7.75
N GLY A 110 13.62 -14.86 8.35
CA GLY A 110 13.53 -13.40 8.22
C GLY A 110 14.19 -12.66 9.38
N VAL A 111 14.18 -11.33 9.26
CA VAL A 111 14.68 -10.42 10.30
C VAL A 111 13.69 -10.38 11.45
N VAL A 112 14.18 -10.61 12.66
CA VAL A 112 13.40 -10.62 13.91
C VAL A 112 13.52 -9.29 14.64
N GLY A 113 12.54 -8.95 15.48
CA GLY A 113 12.62 -7.80 16.40
C GLY A 113 12.64 -6.42 15.74
N VAL A 114 12.08 -6.30 14.53
CA VAL A 114 12.02 -5.04 13.77
C VAL A 114 10.87 -4.15 14.26
N GLY A 115 11.10 -2.84 14.28
CA GLY A 115 10.11 -1.83 14.65
C GLY A 115 9.66 -1.79 16.13
N PRO A 116 10.51 -2.01 17.15
CA PRO A 116 10.08 -2.07 18.55
C PRO A 116 9.72 -0.71 19.17
N GLN A 117 9.91 0.40 18.44
CA GLN A 117 9.71 1.77 18.91
C GLN A 117 8.86 2.54 17.90
N TRP A 118 8.24 3.65 18.32
CA TRP A 118 7.60 4.58 17.39
C TRP A 118 8.62 5.17 16.42
N HIS A 119 8.42 4.98 15.12
CA HIS A 119 9.29 5.49 14.07
C HIS A 119 8.52 5.72 12.77
N HIS A 120 9.15 6.44 11.85
CA HIS A 120 8.79 6.50 10.45
C HIS A 120 9.96 5.92 9.65
N ASP A 121 9.70 5.00 8.72
CA ASP A 121 10.77 4.42 7.91
C ASP A 121 11.41 5.48 7.01
N GLY A 122 12.74 5.45 6.92
CA GLY A 122 13.49 6.47 6.19
C GLY A 122 13.55 7.84 6.89
N SER A 123 13.17 7.95 8.17
CA SER A 123 13.33 9.20 8.95
C SER A 123 14.78 9.67 9.07
N THR A 124 15.75 8.79 8.85
CA THR A 124 17.18 9.10 8.78
C THR A 124 17.68 9.40 7.36
N GLU A 125 16.84 9.25 6.34
CA GLU A 125 17.19 9.49 4.94
C GLU A 125 17.02 10.97 4.58
N ARG A 126 17.87 11.47 3.65
CA ARG A 126 17.72 12.85 3.13
C ARG A 126 16.43 13.04 2.33
N ARG A 127 15.98 11.98 1.66
CA ARG A 127 14.74 11.94 0.88
C ARG A 127 13.90 10.81 1.49
N VAL A 128 12.98 11.18 2.37
CA VAL A 128 12.11 10.23 3.05
C VAL A 128 11.26 9.49 2.03
N PHE A 129 11.02 8.20 2.27
CA PHE A 129 10.17 7.38 1.43
C PHE A 129 8.74 7.92 1.42
N SER A 130 8.11 7.94 0.25
CA SER A 130 6.73 8.43 0.10
C SER A 130 5.69 7.40 0.54
N HIS A 131 5.99 6.11 0.36
CA HIS A 131 5.09 5.00 0.62
C HIS A 131 5.88 3.81 1.15
N LEU A 132 5.21 2.98 1.94
CA LEU A 132 5.69 1.68 2.41
C LEU A 132 4.59 0.66 2.12
N LEU A 133 4.99 -0.50 1.60
CA LEU A 133 4.06 -1.60 1.34
C LEU A 133 4.34 -2.75 2.30
N PHE A 134 3.27 -3.20 2.95
CA PHE A 134 3.26 -4.38 3.81
C PHE A 134 2.45 -5.48 3.15
N HIS A 135 3.02 -6.68 3.06
CA HIS A 135 2.34 -7.88 2.60
C HIS A 135 2.38 -8.93 3.71
N ALA A 136 1.24 -9.10 4.40
CA ALA A 136 1.08 -10.05 5.48
C ALA A 136 0.98 -11.49 4.94
N GLN A 137 2.11 -12.21 4.88
CA GLN A 137 2.13 -13.60 4.40
C GLN A 137 1.54 -14.60 5.41
N GLN A 138 1.81 -14.38 6.70
CA GLN A 138 1.27 -15.17 7.80
C GLN A 138 1.03 -14.24 8.99
N MET A 139 -0.14 -14.35 9.60
CA MET A 139 -0.51 -13.56 10.78
C MET A 139 -0.60 -14.48 12.00
N PRO A 140 -0.14 -14.04 13.18
CA PRO A 140 -0.37 -14.77 14.41
C PRO A 140 -1.88 -14.83 14.71
N ALA A 141 -2.33 -15.88 15.41
CA ALA A 141 -3.74 -16.01 15.80
C ALA A 141 -4.18 -14.95 16.82
N THR A 142 -3.22 -14.40 17.57
CA THR A 142 -3.43 -13.37 18.58
C THR A 142 -2.23 -12.43 18.62
N GLY A 143 -2.48 -11.13 18.77
CA GLY A 143 -1.43 -10.10 18.78
C GLY A 143 -0.90 -9.78 17.37
N GLY A 144 0.19 -9.04 17.30
CA GLY A 144 0.87 -8.73 16.03
C GLY A 144 0.24 -7.58 15.25
N GLU A 145 -0.60 -6.78 15.90
CA GLU A 145 -1.16 -5.56 15.34
C GLU A 145 -0.04 -4.54 15.04
N THR A 146 -0.25 -3.75 13.98
CA THR A 146 0.58 -2.57 13.69
C THR A 146 -0.22 -1.32 13.99
N ASP A 147 0.25 -0.58 14.99
CA ASP A 147 -0.31 0.73 15.34
C ASP A 147 0.25 1.82 14.44
N PHE A 148 -0.60 2.78 14.09
CA PHE A 148 -0.25 3.93 13.28
C PHE A 148 -0.67 5.21 14.01
N ALA A 149 0.15 6.25 13.88
CA ALA A 149 -0.15 7.58 14.40
C ALA A 149 -0.08 8.60 13.27
N ASP A 150 -1.19 9.30 13.05
CA ASP A 150 -1.26 10.39 12.09
C ASP A 150 -0.73 11.68 12.74
N LEU A 151 0.46 12.11 12.31
CA LEU A 151 1.13 13.29 12.85
C LEU A 151 0.60 14.61 12.29
N ASP A 152 -0.12 14.61 11.16
CA ASP A 152 -0.67 15.83 10.57
C ASP A 152 -1.78 16.43 11.44
N LYS A 153 -2.52 15.57 12.15
CA LYS A 153 -3.51 16.00 13.17
C LYS A 153 -2.89 16.77 14.34
N TYR A 154 -1.59 16.67 14.53
CA TYR A 154 -0.85 17.34 15.62
C TYR A 154 0.01 18.49 15.14
N LYS A 155 0.02 18.79 13.84
CA LYS A 155 0.58 20.04 13.31
C LYS A 155 -0.27 21.20 13.83
N ARG A 156 0.15 21.78 14.97
CA ARG A 156 -0.31 23.11 15.36
C ARG A 156 0.14 24.05 14.25
N THR A 157 -0.80 24.75 13.63
CA THR A 157 -0.50 25.91 12.79
C THR A 157 0.35 26.86 13.62
N CYS A 158 1.63 26.95 13.30
CA CYS A 158 2.51 28.01 13.78
C CYS A 158 2.19 29.30 13.03
#